data_AF-A0A7X8F021-F1
#
_entry.id   AF-A0A7X8F021-F1
#
_cell.length_a   1.000
_cell.length_b   1.000
_cell.length_c   1.000
_cell.angle_alpha   90.00
_cell.angle_beta   90.00
_cell.angle_gamma   90.00
#
_symmetry.space_group_name_H-M   'P 1'
#
loop_
_entity.id
_entity.type
_entity.pdbx_description
1 polymer ?
#
loop_
_entity_poly.entity_id
_entity_poly.type
_entity_poly.pdbx_seq_one_letter_code
_entity_poly.pdbx_strand_id
1 'polypeptide(L)'
;MAKKEHPKNPLENVTFEQAIERLSGIVQKIETGQVSLEESLRQYEQGMALIAHCRRILQDAEKRIETINESALSETAPDVDEQDNLKEQDNSNARTEDQHGQDEDDVFF
;
A
#
# COMPACT_ATOMS: atom_id res chain seq x y z
N MET A 1 -23.85 6.02 -31.96
CA MET A 1 -23.12 6.01 -30.67
C MET A 1 -24.00 5.34 -29.63
N ALA A 2 -23.84 4.03 -29.41
CA ALA A 2 -24.61 3.30 -28.39
C ALA A 2 -23.85 3.40 -27.07
N LYS A 3 -24.40 4.17 -26.12
CA LYS A 3 -23.92 4.19 -24.73
C LYS A 3 -24.16 2.79 -24.15
N LYS A 4 -23.08 2.04 -23.94
CA LYS A 4 -23.12 0.75 -23.24
C LYS A 4 -23.39 1.03 -21.76
N GLU A 5 -24.65 0.85 -21.34
CA GLU A 5 -25.02 0.68 -19.94
C GLU A 5 -24.15 -0.43 -19.36
N HIS A 6 -23.26 -0.08 -18.42
CA HIS A 6 -22.48 -1.05 -17.68
C HIS A 6 -23.42 -1.70 -16.65
N PRO A 7 -23.40 -3.04 -16.48
CA PRO A 7 -24.24 -3.70 -15.50
C PRO A 7 -23.81 -3.18 -14.11
N LYS A 8 -24.67 -2.37 -13.48
CA LYS A 8 -24.48 -1.87 -12.11
C LYS A 8 -24.19 -3.07 -11.23
N ASN A 9 -22.96 -3.17 -10.74
CA ASN A 9 -22.62 -4.21 -9.79
C ASN A 9 -23.48 -3.94 -8.55
N PRO A 10 -24.35 -4.87 -8.12
CA PRO A 10 -25.32 -4.60 -7.04
C PRO A 10 -24.66 -4.27 -5.69
N LEU A 11 -23.34 -4.43 -5.60
CA LEU A 11 -22.51 -4.10 -4.44
C LEU A 11 -21.87 -2.70 -4.52
N GLU A 12 -21.80 -2.04 -5.68
CA GLU A 12 -21.10 -0.74 -5.85
C GLU A 12 -21.67 0.38 -4.97
N ASN A 13 -22.95 0.30 -4.58
CA ASN A 13 -23.63 1.31 -3.76
C ASN A 13 -23.86 0.86 -2.31
N VAL A 14 -23.29 -0.28 -1.89
CA VAL A 14 -23.48 -0.80 -0.53
C VAL A 14 -22.40 -0.22 0.37
N THR A 15 -22.78 0.44 1.47
CA THR A 15 -21.80 0.94 2.46
C THR A 15 -21.18 -0.20 3.26
N PHE A 16 -20.10 0.08 4.00
CA PHE A 16 -19.46 -0.93 4.84
C PHE A 16 -20.43 -1.51 5.88
N GLU A 17 -21.17 -0.64 6.56
CA GLU A 17 -22.14 -1.01 7.60
C GLU A 17 -23.26 -1.88 7.02
N GLN A 18 -23.78 -1.50 5.84
CA GLN A 18 -24.81 -2.27 5.14
C GLN A 18 -24.29 -3.64 4.69
N ALA A 19 -23.04 -3.71 4.25
CA ALA A 19 -22.43 -4.97 3.84
C ALA A 19 -22.26 -5.93 5.03
N ILE A 20 -21.86 -5.40 6.20
CA ILE A 20 -21.78 -6.15 7.46
C ILE A 20 -23.17 -6.62 7.91
N GLU A 21 -24.19 -5.75 7.91
CA GLU A 21 -25.55 -6.12 8.27
C GLU A 21 -26.08 -7.27 7.40
N ARG A 22 -25.87 -7.18 6.09
CA ARG A 22 -26.24 -8.25 5.16
C ARG A 22 -25.49 -9.55 5.46
N LEU A 23 -24.18 -9.48 5.70
CA LEU A 23 -23.37 -10.64 6.03
C LEU A 23 -23.85 -11.32 7.32
N SER A 24 -24.17 -10.55 8.36
CA SER A 24 -24.75 -11.09 9.60
C SER A 24 -26.09 -11.79 9.36
N GLY A 25 -26.96 -11.21 8.52
CA GLY A 25 -28.22 -11.85 8.14
C GLY A 25 -28.03 -13.16 7.37
N ILE A 26 -27.01 -13.25 6.51
CA ILE A 26 -26.63 -14.48 5.81
C ILE A 26 -26.18 -15.55 6.80
N VAL A 27 -25.27 -15.20 7.73
CA VAL A 27 -24.76 -16.11 8.76
C VAL A 27 -25.91 -16.65 9.61
N GLN A 28 -26.81 -15.78 10.08
CA GLN A 28 -27.97 -16.17 10.87
C GLN A 28 -28.87 -17.17 10.12
N LYS A 29 -29.09 -16.96 8.81
CA LYS A 29 -29.89 -17.89 7.98
C LYS A 29 -29.22 -19.25 7.87
N ILE A 30 -27.91 -19.30 7.68
CA ILE A 30 -27.16 -20.57 7.61
C ILE A 30 -27.20 -21.30 8.97
N GLU A 31 -27.00 -20.58 10.06
CA GLU A 31 -26.99 -21.13 11.43
C GLU A 31 -28.33 -21.71 11.87
N THR A 32 -29.45 -21.16 11.38
CA THR A 32 -30.78 -21.71 11.69
C THR A 32 -31.02 -23.10 11.09
N GLY A 33 -30.21 -23.54 10.11
CA GLY A 33 -30.29 -24.86 9.51
C GLY A 33 -31.58 -25.14 8.72
N GLN A 34 -32.42 -24.12 8.50
CA GLN A 34 -33.69 -24.22 7.77
C GLN A 34 -33.54 -24.03 6.25
N VAL A 35 -32.31 -23.80 5.78
CA VAL A 35 -31.98 -23.58 4.37
C VAL A 35 -31.58 -24.88 3.69
N SER A 36 -32.09 -25.09 2.47
CA SER A 36 -31.67 -26.21 1.62
C SER A 36 -30.18 -26.10 1.26
N LEU A 37 -29.55 -27.21 0.89
CA LEU A 37 -28.14 -27.22 0.47
C LEU A 37 -27.84 -26.20 -0.64
N GLU A 38 -28.71 -26.12 -1.64
CA GLU A 38 -28.55 -25.19 -2.76
C GLU A 38 -28.65 -23.72 -2.30
N GLU A 39 -29.55 -23.44 -1.36
CA GLU A 39 -29.66 -22.12 -0.76
C GLU A 39 -28.44 -21.79 0.10
N SER A 40 -27.93 -22.75 0.89
CA SER A 40 -26.70 -22.58 1.67
C SER A 40 -25.50 -22.23 0.79
N LEU A 41 -25.39 -22.84 -0.39
CA LEU A 41 -24.35 -22.51 -1.36
C LEU A 41 -24.50 -21.09 -1.91
N ARG A 42 -25.73 -20.67 -2.29
CA ARG A 42 -25.99 -19.30 -2.74
C ARG A 42 -25.68 -18.26 -1.65
N GLN A 43 -26.11 -18.53 -0.43
CA GLN A 43 -25.87 -17.67 0.73
C GLN A 43 -24.37 -17.55 1.01
N TYR A 44 -23.63 -18.65 0.90
CA TYR A 44 -22.17 -18.64 1.03
C TYR A 44 -21.48 -17.80 -0.04
N GLU A 45 -21.83 -17.96 -1.32
CA GLU A 45 -21.30 -17.14 -2.42
C GLU A 45 -21.57 -15.65 -2.23
N GLN A 46 -22.79 -15.31 -1.81
CA GLN A 46 -23.16 -13.93 -1.49
C GLN A 46 -22.35 -13.39 -0.31
N GLY A 47 -22.14 -14.19 0.74
CA GLY A 47 -21.30 -13.83 1.88
C GLY A 47 -19.86 -13.55 1.46
N MET A 48 -19.29 -14.38 0.59
CA MET A 48 -17.94 -14.20 0.04
C MET A 48 -17.82 -12.90 -0.77
N ALA A 49 -18.82 -12.59 -1.59
CA ALA A 49 -18.85 -11.35 -2.36
C ALA A 49 -18.93 -10.11 -1.44
N LEU A 50 -19.72 -10.17 -0.36
CA LEU A 50 -19.79 -9.09 0.64
C LEU A 50 -18.46 -8.91 1.37
N ILE A 51 -17.80 -10.00 1.76
CA ILE A 51 -16.47 -9.94 2.41
C ILE A 51 -15.45 -9.28 1.48
N ALA A 52 -15.43 -9.65 0.20
CA ALA A 52 -14.54 -9.04 -0.78
C ALA A 52 -14.80 -7.54 -0.94
N HIS A 53 -16.08 -7.13 -0.95
CA HIS A 53 -16.47 -5.72 -1.02
C HIS A 53 -16.04 -4.94 0.24
N CYS A 54 -16.25 -5.49 1.44
CA CYS A 54 -15.80 -4.89 2.70
C CYS A 54 -14.27 -4.67 2.69
N ARG A 55 -13.50 -5.67 2.25
CA ARG A 55 -12.04 -5.54 2.13
C ARG A 55 -11.64 -4.41 1.20
N ARG A 56 -12.31 -4.26 0.06
CA ARG A 56 -12.05 -3.17 -0.88
C ARG A 56 -12.32 -1.80 -0.24
N ILE A 57 -13.44 -1.65 0.47
CA ILE A 57 -13.75 -0.38 1.16
C ILE A 57 -12.66 -0.04 2.19
N LEU A 58 -12.20 -1.03 2.98
CA LEU A 58 -11.15 -0.81 3.96
C LEU A 58 -9.81 -0.45 3.31
N GLN A 59 -9.44 -1.10 2.21
CA GLN A 59 -8.23 -0.77 1.45
C GLN A 59 -8.29 0.64 0.86
N ASP A 60 -9.44 1.04 0.32
CA ASP A 60 -9.63 2.39 -0.22
C ASP A 60 -9.55 3.45 0.89
N ALA A 61 -10.07 3.14 2.08
CA ALA A 61 -9.96 4.01 3.25
C ALA A 61 -8.52 4.13 3.77
N GLU A 62 -7.78 3.02 3.84
CA GLU A 62 -6.38 2.97 4.26
C GLU A 62 -5.49 3.83 3.35
N LYS A 63 -5.61 3.64 2.02
CA LYS A 63 -4.89 4.46 1.04
C LYS A 63 -5.17 5.94 1.19
N ARG A 64 -6.43 6.31 1.46
CA ARG A 64 -6.81 7.71 1.66
C ARG A 64 -6.15 8.30 2.92
N ILE A 65 -6.02 7.52 3.99
CA ILE A 65 -5.32 7.94 5.20
C ILE A 65 -3.82 8.13 4.91
N GLU A 66 -3.20 7.20 4.18
CA GLU A 66 -1.80 7.29 3.77
C GLU A 66 -1.52 8.56 2.97
N THR A 67 -2.33 8.87 1.95
CA THR A 67 -2.20 10.10 1.15
C THR A 67 -2.34 11.37 2.01
N ILE A 68 -3.26 11.38 2.99
CA ILE A 68 -3.41 12.52 3.90
C ILE A 68 -2.15 12.71 4.74
N ASN A 69 -1.60 11.63 5.30
CA ASN A 69 -0.39 11.67 6.12
C ASN A 69 0.83 12.12 5.32
N GLU A 70 1.02 11.62 4.10
CA GLU A 70 2.10 12.08 3.21
C GLU A 70 2.00 13.57 2.90
N SER A 71 0.78 14.07 2.63
CA SER A 71 0.57 15.51 2.38
C SER A 71 0.85 16.36 3.63
N ALA A 72 0.47 15.87 4.81
CA ALA A 72 0.67 16.56 6.08
C ALA A 72 2.16 16.64 6.48
N LEU A 73 2.97 15.66 6.08
CA LEU A 73 4.43 15.67 6.32
C LEU A 73 5.20 16.53 5.32
N SER A 74 4.64 16.79 4.13
CA SER A 74 5.28 17.62 3.10
C SER A 74 5.18 19.13 3.36
N GLU A 75 4.32 19.58 4.28
CA GLU A 75 4.14 21.00 4.63
C GLU A 75 5.09 21.51 5.74
N THR A 76 6.01 20.67 6.24
CA THR A 76 7.01 21.08 7.25
C THR A 76 8.43 20.66 6.84
N ALA A 77 9.03 21.35 5.88
CA ALA A 77 10.50 21.42 5.77
C ALA A 77 10.95 22.76 6.38
N PRO A 78 11.82 22.76 7.42
CA PRO A 78 12.35 23.98 8.01
C PRO A 78 13.34 24.64 7.05
N ASP A 79 13.31 25.97 7.01
CA ASP A 79 14.40 26.82 6.52
C ASP A 79 15.74 26.35 7.14
N VAL A 80 16.59 25.74 6.32
CA VAL A 80 18.03 25.65 6.59
C VAL A 80 18.72 26.63 5.66
N ASP A 81 18.81 27.86 6.16
CA ASP A 81 19.55 28.96 5.58
C ASP A 81 21.05 28.73 5.85
N GLU A 82 21.69 27.89 5.03
CA GLU A 82 23.15 27.64 5.11
C GLU A 82 23.85 28.44 4.00
N GLN A 83 23.96 29.74 4.21
CA GLN A 83 24.98 30.57 3.58
C GLN A 83 25.87 31.17 4.66
N ASP A 84 27.01 30.55 4.92
CA ASP A 84 28.24 31.32 5.15
C ASP A 84 29.44 30.63 4.49
N ASN A 85 30.20 31.45 3.79
CA ASN A 85 31.23 31.12 2.83
C ASN A 85 32.52 31.77 3.32
N LEU A 86 33.55 31.00 3.66
CA LEU A 86 34.92 31.50 3.63
C LEU A 86 35.85 30.52 2.93
N LYS A 87 36.27 30.96 1.73
CA LYS A 87 37.40 30.46 0.97
C LYS A 87 38.69 30.86 1.69
N GLU A 88 39.64 29.94 1.81
CA GLU A 88 41.05 30.31 1.88
C GLU A 88 41.91 29.25 1.16
N GLN A 89 42.77 29.77 0.30
CA GLN A 89 43.49 29.12 -0.79
C GLN A 89 44.96 29.48 -0.58
N ASP A 90 45.83 28.51 -0.27
CA ASP A 90 47.29 28.58 -0.47
C ASP A 90 47.88 27.25 0.04
N ASN A 91 48.86 26.55 -0.52
CA ASN A 91 49.55 26.46 -1.80
C ASN A 91 50.70 25.44 -1.58
N SER A 92 51.08 24.72 -2.63
CA SER A 92 52.39 24.09 -2.88
C SER A 92 53.16 23.46 -1.70
N ASN A 93 53.49 22.16 -1.77
CA ASN A 93 54.65 21.67 -2.53
C ASN A 93 55.14 20.28 -2.04
N ALA A 94 55.33 19.39 -3.02
CA ALA A 94 56.44 18.43 -3.17
C ALA A 94 56.58 17.15 -2.30
N ARG A 95 56.95 16.10 -3.06
CA ARG A 95 57.95 15.05 -2.80
C ARG A 95 57.49 13.87 -1.92
N THR A 96 57.75 12.61 -2.23
CA THR A 96 58.50 11.92 -3.31
C THR A 96 57.95 10.49 -3.37
N GLU A 97 58.13 9.84 -4.52
CA GLU A 97 58.03 8.41 -4.76
C GLU A 97 58.67 7.58 -3.62
N ASP A 98 58.03 6.47 -3.22
CA ASP A 98 58.80 5.27 -2.92
C ASP A 98 57.99 4.01 -3.22
N GLN A 99 58.64 3.10 -3.94
CA GLN A 99 58.15 1.84 -4.49
C GLN A 99 58.53 0.70 -3.54
N HIS A 100 57.58 -0.15 -3.13
CA HIS A 100 57.81 -1.57 -2.79
C HIS A 100 56.49 -2.20 -2.34
N GLY A 101 56.06 -3.38 -2.77
CA GLY A 101 56.63 -4.39 -3.63
C GLY A 101 55.51 -5.35 -4.05
N GLN A 102 55.68 -5.93 -5.23
CA GLN A 102 54.91 -7.07 -5.70
C GLN A 102 55.26 -8.29 -4.84
N ASP A 103 54.25 -9.03 -4.43
CA ASP A 103 54.27 -10.49 -4.21
C ASP A 103 52.79 -10.89 -4.44
N GLU A 104 52.36 -11.14 -5.69
CA GLU A 104 52.47 -12.42 -6.40
C GLU A 104 51.97 -13.60 -5.53
N ASP A 105 50.86 -14.18 -5.97
CA ASP A 105 50.45 -15.56 -5.73
C ASP A 105 50.09 -16.01 -4.29
N ASP A 106 48.78 -16.07 -3.99
CA ASP A 106 48.21 -17.41 -3.82
C ASP A 106 46.71 -17.48 -4.08
N VAL A 107 46.36 -18.48 -4.87
CA VAL A 107 45.04 -18.81 -5.39
C VAL A 107 44.49 -19.96 -4.53
N PHE A 108 43.18 -20.18 -4.63
CA PHE A 108 42.49 -21.47 -4.49
C PHE A 108 41.92 -21.90 -3.12
N PHE A 109 40.57 -21.84 -3.11
CA PHE A 109 39.54 -22.80 -2.65
C PHE A 109 38.55 -22.27 -1.60
#